data_AF-A0A1C0Y8I8-F1
#
_entry.id   AF-A0A1C0Y8I8-F1
#
_cell.length_a   1.000
_cell.length_b   1.000
_cell.length_c   1.000
_cell.angle_alpha   90.00
_cell.angle_beta   90.00
_cell.angle_gamma   90.00
#
_symmetry.space_group_name_H-M   'P 1'
#
loop_
_entity.id
_entity.type
_entity.pdbx_description
1 polymer ?
#
loop_
_entity_poly.entity_id
_entity_poly.type
_entity_poly.pdbx_seq_one_letter_code
_entity_poly.pdbx_strand_id
1 'polypeptide(L)'
;MEKLAYHMQQQSITTADYIAWAHRRLALLDESPALFKLAAFNEDANIFEIESCFEQAMRELHRTSTLLSRVERDTRNRHRRLCTV
;
A
#
# COMPACT_ATOMS: atom_id res chain seq x y z
N MET A 1 3.90 10.93 -1.22
CA MET A 1 4.63 10.12 -0.21
C MET A 1 5.14 10.98 0.95
N GLU A 2 5.39 12.29 0.77
CA GLU A 2 6.01 13.13 1.82
C GLU A 2 5.08 13.59 2.96
N LYS A 3 3.75 13.67 2.76
CA LYS A 3 2.85 14.18 3.81
C LYS A 3 2.76 13.28 5.05
N LEU A 4 2.67 11.96 4.90
CA LEU A 4 2.57 11.05 6.05
C LEU A 4 3.85 11.00 6.89
N ALA A 5 5.03 11.00 6.25
CA ALA A 5 6.30 11.00 6.97
C ALA A 5 6.51 12.28 7.80
N TYR A 6 6.08 13.44 7.26
CA TYR A 6 6.15 14.73 7.96
C TYR A 6 5.22 14.78 9.18
N HIS A 7 4.01 14.23 9.09
CA HIS A 7 3.07 14.22 10.21
C HIS A 7 3.41 13.18 11.30
N MET A 8 4.04 12.05 10.94
CA MET A 8 4.56 11.07 11.94
C MET A 8 5.67 11.69 12.80
N GLN A 9 6.53 12.53 12.21
CA GLN A 9 7.56 13.27 12.96
C GLN A 9 7.00 14.34 13.91
N GLN A 10 5.77 14.81 13.68
CA GLN A 10 5.11 15.81 14.53
C GLN A 10 4.09 15.24 15.53
N GLN A 11 3.99 13.90 15.66
CA GLN A 11 3.05 13.22 16.58
C GLN A 11 1.57 13.67 16.45
N SER A 12 1.12 14.13 15.28
CA SER A 12 -0.29 14.53 15.07
C SER A 12 -0.95 13.74 13.95
N ILE A 13 -0.63 12.45 13.82
CA ILE A 13 -1.42 11.55 12.97
C ILE A 13 -2.52 10.96 13.83
N THR A 14 -3.75 11.21 13.42
CA THR A 14 -4.93 10.60 14.02
C THR A 14 -5.28 9.31 13.29
N THR A 15 -6.06 8.46 13.95
CA THR A 15 -6.69 7.29 13.34
C THR A 15 -7.47 7.65 12.07
N ALA A 16 -8.15 8.79 12.04
CA ALA A 16 -8.86 9.30 10.87
C ALA A 16 -7.94 9.53 9.66
N ASP A 17 -6.69 9.97 9.88
CA ASP A 17 -5.73 10.18 8.79
C ASP A 17 -5.32 8.86 8.13
N TYR A 18 -5.15 7.80 8.91
CA TYR A 18 -4.85 6.45 8.39
C TYR A 18 -6.02 5.88 7.59
N ILE A 19 -7.24 6.04 8.09
CA ILE A 19 -8.46 5.59 7.41
C ILE A 19 -8.66 6.36 6.09
N ALA A 20 -8.49 7.68 6.11
CA ALA A 20 -8.56 8.51 4.93
C ALA A 20 -7.49 8.14 3.89
N TRP A 21 -6.27 7.82 4.33
CA TRP A 21 -5.22 7.30 3.46
C TRP A 21 -5.63 5.95 2.82
N ALA A 22 -6.20 5.04 3.61
CA ALA A 22 -6.64 3.74 3.14
C ALA A 22 -7.71 3.85 2.03
N HIS A 23 -8.72 4.71 2.23
CA HIS A 23 -9.74 4.97 1.22
C HIS A 23 -9.17 5.55 -0.08
N ARG A 24 -8.23 6.51 0.02
CA ARG A 24 -7.57 7.07 -1.17
C ARG A 24 -6.76 6.02 -1.93
N ARG A 25 -6.17 5.05 -1.24
CA ARG A 25 -5.44 3.95 -1.88
C ARG A 25 -6.36 2.92 -2.52
N LEU A 26 -7.46 2.55 -1.86
CA LEU A 26 -8.46 1.68 -2.47
C LEU A 26 -9.05 2.28 -3.76
N ALA A 27 -9.22 3.61 -3.81
CA ALA A 27 -9.65 4.30 -5.03
C ALA A 27 -8.64 4.22 -6.20
N LEU A 28 -7.37 3.90 -5.93
CA LEU A 28 -6.34 3.69 -6.94
C LEU A 28 -6.23 2.23 -7.40
N LEU A 29 -7.24 1.40 -7.11
CA LEU A 29 -7.30 -0.05 -7.44
C LEU A 29 -6.20 -0.88 -6.75
N ASP A 30 -5.65 -0.40 -5.65
CA ASP A 30 -4.71 -1.18 -4.85
C ASP A 30 -5.48 -2.24 -4.04
N GLU A 31 -5.39 -3.51 -4.45
CA GLU A 31 -6.00 -4.63 -3.74
C GLU A 31 -5.03 -5.18 -2.67
N SER A 32 -5.23 -4.77 -1.41
CA SER A 32 -4.55 -5.35 -0.24
C SER A 32 -5.58 -5.66 0.84
N PRO A 33 -5.65 -6.91 1.33
CA PRO A 33 -6.53 -7.29 2.45
C PRO A 33 -6.30 -6.42 3.70
N ALA A 34 -5.04 -6.10 4.01
CA ALA A 34 -4.73 -5.21 5.12
C ALA A 34 -5.18 -3.77 4.87
N LEU A 35 -5.18 -3.30 3.61
CA LEU A 35 -5.70 -1.98 3.24
C LEU A 35 -7.24 -1.90 3.39
N PHE A 36 -7.97 -2.95 3.00
CA PHE A 36 -9.41 -3.04 3.24
C PHE A 36 -9.74 -3.05 4.72
N LYS A 37 -8.96 -3.79 5.51
CA LYS A 37 -9.10 -3.80 6.96
C LYS A 37 -8.82 -2.43 7.56
N LEU A 38 -7.80 -1.72 7.07
CA LEU A 38 -7.46 -0.38 7.52
C LEU A 38 -8.59 0.63 7.26
N ALA A 39 -9.22 0.55 6.08
CA ALA A 39 -10.36 1.40 5.72
C ALA A 39 -11.66 1.09 6.49
N ALA A 40 -11.74 -0.10 7.11
CA ALA A 40 -12.91 -0.53 7.87
C ALA A 40 -12.82 -0.18 9.38
N PHE A 41 -11.69 0.36 9.86
CA PHE A 41 -11.60 0.82 11.24
C PHE A 41 -12.47 2.04 11.49
N ASN A 42 -12.96 2.17 12.72
CA ASN A 42 -13.56 3.40 13.20
C ASN A 42 -12.46 4.38 13.66
N GLU A 43 -12.74 5.67 13.62
CA GLU A 43 -11.85 6.73 14.13
C GLU A 43 -11.58 6.55 15.63
N ASP A 44 -12.49 5.95 16.39
CA ASP A 44 -12.32 5.63 17.81
C ASP A 44 -11.45 4.38 18.07
N ALA A 45 -10.94 3.72 17.03
CA ALA A 45 -10.14 2.51 17.18
C ALA A 45 -8.79 2.80 17.84
N ASN A 46 -8.19 1.75 18.41
CA ASN A 46 -6.88 1.87 19.02
C ASN A 46 -5.81 2.22 17.98
N ILE A 47 -5.10 3.32 18.19
CA ILE A 47 -4.06 3.80 17.27
C ILE A 47 -2.95 2.78 17.02
N PHE A 48 -2.59 1.97 18.02
CA PHE A 48 -1.57 0.93 17.85
C PHE A 48 -2.03 -0.21 16.92
N GLU A 49 -3.32 -0.53 16.92
CA GLU A 49 -3.89 -1.53 16.01
C GLU A 49 -3.95 -1.00 14.57
N ILE A 50 -4.29 0.29 14.42
CA ILE A 50 -4.28 0.99 13.14
C ILE A 50 -2.85 1.02 12.57
N GLU A 51 -1.85 1.39 13.37
CA GLU A 51 -0.44 1.44 12.95
C GLU A 51 0.07 0.06 12.50
N SER A 52 -0.21 -0.98 13.29
CA SER A 52 0.16 -2.37 12.93
C SER A 52 -0.48 -2.80 11.61
N CYS A 53 -1.76 -2.47 11.41
CA CYS A 53 -2.46 -2.78 10.16
C CYS A 53 -1.92 -1.95 8.98
N PHE A 54 -1.55 -0.70 9.21
CA PHE A 54 -0.93 0.17 8.21
C PHE A 54 0.44 -0.37 7.77
N GLU A 55 1.29 -0.80 8.70
CA GLU A 55 2.56 -1.45 8.36
C GLU A 55 2.35 -2.70 7.52
N GLN A 56 1.35 -3.50 7.85
CA GLN A 56 1.01 -4.69 7.07
C GLN A 56 0.55 -4.33 5.66
N ALA A 57 -0.34 -3.34 5.51
CA ALA A 57 -0.76 -2.84 4.20
C ALA A 57 0.42 -2.35 3.37
N MET A 58 1.35 -1.61 3.97
CA MET A 58 2.56 -1.14 3.29
C MET A 58 3.46 -2.29 2.83
N ARG A 59 3.58 -3.37 3.61
CA ARG A 59 4.35 -4.57 3.20
C ARG A 59 3.69 -5.30 2.03
N GLU A 60 2.36 -5.44 2.05
CA GLU A 60 1.59 -6.07 0.99
C GLU A 60 1.71 -5.28 -0.33
N LEU A 61 1.50 -3.96 -0.28
CA LEU A 61 1.62 -3.08 -1.44
C LEU A 61 3.03 -3.11 -2.07
N HIS A 62 4.09 -3.11 -1.25
CA HIS A 62 5.46 -3.23 -1.74
C HIS A 62 5.74 -4.58 -2.42
N ARG A 63 5.16 -5.67 -1.91
CA ARG A 63 5.29 -6.99 -2.55
C ARG A 63 4.61 -7.02 -3.91
N THR A 64 3.39 -6.47 -4.01
CA THR A 64 2.64 -6.40 -5.29
C THR A 64 3.41 -5.61 -6.34
N SER A 65 3.92 -4.43 -5.98
CA SER A 65 4.74 -3.60 -6.89
C SER A 65 6.01 -4.34 -7.37
N THR A 66 6.69 -5.04 -6.46
CA THR A 66 7.89 -5.81 -6.80
C THR A 66 7.57 -6.97 -7.75
N LEU A 67 6.46 -7.68 -7.55
CA LEU A 67 6.04 -8.78 -8.41
C LEU A 67 5.66 -8.30 -9.81
N LEU A 68 4.89 -7.23 -9.93
CA LEU A 68 4.55 -6.63 -11.23
C LEU A 68 5.81 -6.26 -12.02
N SER A 69 6.80 -5.63 -11.36
CA SER A 69 8.07 -5.29 -12.01
C SER A 69 8.87 -6.53 -12.48
N ARG A 70 8.68 -7.70 -11.85
CA ARG A 70 9.35 -8.96 -12.26
C ARG A 70 8.61 -9.59 -13.44
N VAL A 71 7.27 -9.60 -13.42
CA VAL A 71 6.45 -10.10 -14.54
C VAL A 71 6.67 -9.27 -15.80
N GLU A 72 6.73 -7.94 -15.68
CA GLU A 72 7.05 -7.06 -16.81
C GLU A 72 8.45 -7.33 -17.39
N ARG A 73 9.43 -7.63 -16.53
CA ARG A 73 10.77 -8.01 -16.98
C ARG A 73 10.78 -9.38 -17.67
N ASP A 74 10.04 -10.36 -17.15
CA ASP A 74 10.00 -11.70 -17.74
C ASP A 74 9.24 -11.71 -19.08
N THR A 75 8.12 -11.00 -19.17
CA THR A 75 7.37 -10.81 -20.43
C THR A 75 8.20 -10.10 -21.49
N ARG A 76 8.92 -9.03 -21.12
CA ARG A 76 9.83 -8.31 -22.04
C ARG A 76 10.99 -9.19 -22.51
N ASN A 77 11.56 -10.02 -21.63
CA ASN A 77 12.61 -10.97 -21.99
C ASN A 77 12.11 -12.11 -22.88
N ARG A 78 10.90 -12.64 -22.63
CA ARG A 78 10.29 -13.65 -23.51
C ARG A 78 9.99 -13.09 -24.90
N HIS A 79 9.46 -11.87 -24.99
CA HIS A 79 9.19 -11.22 -26.26
C HIS A 79 10.47 -11.03 -27.07
N ARG A 80 11.56 -10.62 -26.42
CA ARG A 80 12.87 -10.46 -27.07
C ARG A 80 13.42 -11.79 -27.61
N ARG A 81 13.24 -12.91 -26.88
CA ARG A 81 13.65 -14.25 -27.35
C ARG A 81 12.82 -14.76 -28.54
N LEU A 82 11.55 -14.37 -28.65
CA LEU A 82 10.68 -14.76 -29.77
C LEU A 82 10.96 -13.98 -31.05
N CYS A 83 11.44 -12.73 -30.96
CA CYS A 83 11.78 -11.91 -32.12
C CYS A 83 13.25 -12.06 -32.60
N THR A 84 14.01 -13.05 -32.09
CA THR A 84 15.41 -13.30 -32.49
C THR A 84 15.56 -14.61 -33.26
N VAL A 85 14.60 -14.93 -34.13
CA VAL A 85 14.66 -16.04 -35.10
C VAL A 85 14.43 -15.48 -36.50
#